data_AF-A0A819T3T8-F1
#
_entry.id   AF-A0A819T3T8-F1
#
_cell.length_a   1.000
_cell.length_b   1.000
_cell.length_c   1.000
_cell.angle_alpha   90.00
_cell.angle_beta   90.00
_cell.angle_gamma   90.00
#
_symmetry.space_group_name_H-M   'P 1'
#
loop_
_entity.id
_entity.type
_entity.pdbx_description
1 polymer ?
#
loop_
_entity_poly.entity_id
_entity_poly.type
_entity_poly.pdbx_seq_one_letter_code
_entity_poly.pdbx_strand_id
1 'polypeptide(L)'
;MAKAEPVTISNLDEHQMKASSKELNPSCRAPYQNLNPTPLGLCAFALTTFMASMYLAGATVLVTASLGVVMGPALCYGGLVQLIAGLLEFRNGNSLLGLIFSSYGGFWLSFASLNISAFNFLGGYSDSIALNNALGVFFLAWTIYTVLMLLAVLRINFVTIGLFVFLIICFILLTASKFLQADPNLQ
;
A
#
# COMPACT_ATOMS: atom_id res chain seq x y z
N MET A 1 -34.58 -8.08 -67.90
CA MET A 1 -33.88 -8.43 -66.64
C MET A 1 -32.50 -7.81 -66.68
N ALA A 2 -32.32 -6.62 -66.08
CA ALA A 2 -31.03 -5.94 -66.01
C ALA A 2 -30.28 -6.42 -64.75
N LYS A 3 -29.05 -6.91 -64.95
CA LYS A 3 -28.18 -7.48 -63.92
C LYS A 3 -27.52 -6.32 -63.16
N ALA A 4 -27.72 -6.23 -61.84
CA ALA A 4 -27.03 -5.26 -61.00
C ALA A 4 -25.54 -5.65 -60.89
N GLU A 5 -24.64 -4.74 -61.26
CA GLU A 5 -23.21 -4.90 -60.98
C GLU A 5 -22.93 -4.62 -59.50
N PRO A 6 -22.06 -5.42 -58.84
CA PRO A 6 -21.73 -5.22 -57.44
C PRO A 6 -20.83 -3.99 -57.29
N VAL A 7 -21.30 -3.00 -56.52
CA VAL A 7 -20.49 -1.86 -56.10
C VAL A 7 -19.30 -2.39 -55.30
N THR A 8 -18.10 -2.21 -55.85
CA THR A 8 -16.85 -2.69 -55.24
C THR A 8 -16.44 -1.74 -54.11
N ILE A 9 -16.89 -2.03 -52.89
CA ILE A 9 -16.54 -1.30 -51.65
C ILE A 9 -15.19 -1.83 -51.11
N SER A 10 -14.11 -1.77 -51.89
CA SER A 10 -12.78 -2.16 -51.38
C SER A 10 -11.81 -0.98 -51.31
N ASN A 11 -11.95 0.01 -52.21
CA ASN A 11 -10.93 1.06 -52.36
C ASN A 11 -11.38 2.42 -51.84
N LEU A 12 -12.70 2.64 -51.70
CA LEU A 12 -13.24 3.89 -51.15
C LEU A 12 -13.12 3.91 -49.61
N ASP A 13 -13.33 2.79 -48.93
CA ASP A 13 -13.25 2.72 -47.47
C ASP A 13 -11.82 2.83 -46.95
N GLU A 14 -10.83 2.29 -47.66
CA GLU A 14 -9.44 2.31 -47.20
C GLU A 14 -8.84 3.72 -47.23
N HIS A 15 -9.19 4.51 -48.25
CA HIS A 15 -8.80 5.92 -48.33
C HIS A 15 -9.55 6.79 -47.32
N GLN A 16 -10.81 6.50 -47.04
CA GLN A 16 -11.61 7.19 -46.01
C GLN A 16 -11.14 6.83 -44.58
N MET A 17 -10.76 5.57 -44.31
CA MET A 17 -10.16 5.15 -43.04
C MET A 17 -8.76 5.76 -42.82
N LYS A 18 -7.93 5.84 -43.86
CA LYS A 18 -6.61 6.48 -43.81
C LYS A 18 -6.72 8.00 -43.67
N ALA A 19 -7.76 8.63 -44.22
CA ALA A 19 -8.05 10.05 -44.03
C ALA A 19 -8.56 10.33 -42.61
N SER A 20 -9.49 9.52 -42.09
CA SER A 20 -10.04 9.66 -40.74
C SER A 20 -9.00 9.42 -39.63
N SER A 21 -8.07 8.47 -39.82
CA SER A 21 -6.96 8.25 -38.88
C SER A 21 -5.90 9.36 -38.90
N LYS A 22 -5.75 10.07 -40.02
CA LYS A 22 -4.89 11.27 -40.11
C LYS A 22 -5.52 12.51 -39.47
N GLU A 23 -6.83 12.55 -39.34
CA GLU A 23 -7.60 13.68 -38.78
C GLU A 23 -7.93 13.51 -37.29
N LEU A 24 -7.37 12.51 -36.59
CA LEU A 24 -7.43 12.49 -35.13
C LEU A 24 -6.53 13.59 -34.58
N ASN A 25 -7.08 14.80 -34.57
CA ASN A 25 -6.47 16.02 -34.09
C ASN A 25 -5.81 15.76 -32.71
N PRO A 26 -4.47 15.76 -32.60
CA PRO A 26 -3.79 15.52 -31.33
C PRO A 26 -4.09 16.61 -30.30
N SER A 27 -4.61 17.77 -30.72
CA SER A 27 -5.05 18.83 -29.80
C SER A 27 -6.39 18.56 -29.12
N CYS A 28 -7.14 17.52 -29.52
CA CYS A 28 -8.33 17.03 -28.81
C CYS A 28 -8.03 15.86 -27.86
N ARG A 29 -6.75 15.57 -27.58
CA ARG A 29 -6.40 14.89 -26.34
C ARG A 29 -6.29 15.99 -25.30
N ALA A 30 -7.30 16.12 -24.43
CA ALA A 30 -7.12 16.86 -23.19
C ALA A 30 -5.75 16.44 -22.61
N PRO A 31 -4.87 17.38 -22.23
CA PRO A 31 -3.56 17.01 -21.73
C PRO A 31 -3.80 15.99 -20.62
N TYR A 32 -3.28 14.77 -20.80
CA TYR A 32 -3.31 13.77 -19.75
C TYR A 32 -2.45 14.36 -18.64
N GLN A 33 -3.08 15.11 -17.73
CA GLN A 33 -2.41 15.57 -16.53
C GLN A 33 -2.04 14.29 -15.79
N ASN A 34 -0.75 13.96 -15.82
CA ASN A 34 -0.20 12.85 -15.07
C ASN A 34 -0.59 13.07 -13.60
N LEU A 35 -1.61 12.33 -13.13
CA LEU A 35 -2.00 12.34 -11.74
C LEU A 35 -0.80 11.84 -10.94
N ASN A 36 -0.30 12.62 -9.98
CA ASN A 36 0.80 12.19 -9.12
C ASN A 36 0.23 11.55 -7.84
N PRO A 37 0.29 10.21 -7.68
CA PRO A 37 -0.26 9.52 -6.53
C PRO A 37 0.71 9.49 -5.35
N THR A 38 1.95 9.98 -5.49
CA THR A 38 2.99 9.93 -4.45
C THR A 38 2.53 10.62 -3.15
N PRO A 39 1.97 11.85 -3.17
CA PRO A 39 1.51 12.50 -1.95
C PRO A 39 0.38 11.73 -1.27
N LEU A 40 -0.50 11.09 -2.05
CA LEU A 40 -1.60 10.29 -1.50
C LEU A 40 -1.06 9.08 -0.72
N GLY A 41 -0.10 8.36 -1.31
CA GLY A 41 0.55 7.22 -0.64
C GLY A 41 1.29 7.62 0.63
N LEU A 42 2.01 8.75 0.61
CA LEU A 42 2.74 9.27 1.77
C LEU A 42 1.81 9.72 2.90
N CYS A 43 0.73 10.45 2.59
CA CYS A 43 -0.25 10.88 3.59
C CYS A 43 -0.99 9.69 4.21
N ALA A 44 -1.36 8.70 3.40
CA ALA A 44 -1.99 7.46 3.86
C ALA A 44 -1.12 6.71 4.87
N PHE A 45 0.17 6.58 4.56
CA PHE A 45 1.13 5.95 5.44
C PHE A 45 1.35 6.76 6.73
N ALA A 46 1.61 8.06 6.59
CA ALA A 46 1.98 8.92 7.70
C ALA A 46 0.85 9.04 8.75
N LEU A 47 -0.40 9.25 8.31
CA LEU A 47 -1.54 9.38 9.22
C LEU A 47 -1.78 8.10 10.01
N THR A 48 -1.77 6.95 9.32
CA THR A 48 -2.01 5.64 9.94
C THR A 48 -0.89 5.30 10.93
N THR A 49 0.37 5.55 10.55
CA THR A 49 1.54 5.33 11.41
C THR A 49 1.51 6.26 12.63
N PHE A 50 1.12 7.53 12.46
CA PHE A 50 0.98 8.46 13.55
C PHE A 50 -0.04 7.99 14.59
N MET A 51 -1.23 7.57 14.13
CA MET A 51 -2.27 7.05 15.02
C MET A 51 -1.83 5.77 15.74
N ALA A 52 -1.19 4.84 15.02
CA ALA A 52 -0.65 3.62 15.62
C ALA A 52 0.45 3.93 16.64
N SER A 53 1.33 4.89 16.35
CA SER A 53 2.42 5.28 17.26
C SER A 53 1.90 5.95 18.52
N MET A 54 0.86 6.80 18.42
CA MET A 54 0.20 7.39 19.59
C MET A 54 -0.44 6.32 20.48
N TYR A 55 -1.06 5.30 19.87
CA TYR A 55 -1.60 4.16 20.60
C TYR A 55 -0.48 3.37 21.29
N LEU A 56 0.59 3.02 20.57
CA LEU A 56 1.73 2.26 21.09
C LEU A 56 2.49 3.02 22.20
N ALA A 57 2.56 4.34 22.13
CA ALA A 57 3.19 5.18 23.14
C ALA A 57 2.33 5.36 24.42
N GLY A 58 1.12 4.81 24.46
CA GLY A 58 0.22 4.93 25.61
C GLY A 58 -0.30 6.35 25.83
N ALA A 59 -0.39 7.18 24.77
CA ALA A 59 -0.95 8.52 24.88
C ALA A 59 -2.39 8.44 25.41
N THR A 60 -2.65 9.08 26.54
CA THR A 60 -3.78 8.86 27.47
C THR A 60 -5.19 9.00 26.88
N VAL A 61 -5.34 9.63 25.72
CA VAL A 61 -6.63 9.74 25.00
C VAL A 61 -7.03 8.44 24.29
N LEU A 62 -6.10 7.52 24.03
CA LEU A 62 -6.34 6.26 23.33
C LEU A 62 -6.27 5.02 24.22
N VAL A 63 -5.83 5.14 25.48
CA VAL A 63 -5.71 3.99 26.40
C VAL A 63 -7.08 3.55 26.93
N THR A 64 -8.06 4.44 26.95
CA THR A 64 -9.47 4.12 27.25
C THR A 64 -10.29 3.78 26.00
N ALA A 65 -9.75 4.03 24.80
CA ALA A 65 -10.39 3.74 23.53
C ALA A 65 -9.91 2.40 22.98
N SER A 66 -10.84 1.57 22.52
CA SER A 66 -10.52 0.33 21.83
C SER A 66 -9.50 0.55 20.70
N LEU A 67 -8.58 -0.41 20.52
CA LEU A 67 -7.65 -0.53 19.38
C LEU A 67 -8.35 -0.30 18.02
N GLY A 68 -9.67 -0.49 17.96
CA GLY A 68 -10.53 -0.23 16.81
C GLY A 68 -10.38 1.15 16.16
N VAL A 69 -10.06 2.21 16.91
CA VAL A 69 -9.86 3.56 16.33
C VAL A 69 -8.67 3.59 15.36
N VAL A 70 -7.64 2.78 15.61
CA VAL A 70 -6.47 2.63 14.72
C VAL A 70 -6.77 1.66 13.57
N MET A 71 -7.66 0.68 13.78
CA MET A 71 -8.00 -0.33 12.77
C MET A 71 -8.76 0.26 11.56
N GLY A 72 -9.60 1.27 11.78
CA GLY A 72 -10.29 1.98 10.69
C GLY A 72 -9.34 2.55 9.62
N PRO A 73 -8.43 3.48 9.97
CA PRO A 73 -7.45 4.02 9.02
C PRO A 73 -6.47 2.96 8.52
N ALA A 74 -6.13 1.94 9.33
CA ALA A 74 -5.30 0.83 8.87
C ALA A 74 -5.96 0.01 7.74
N LEU A 75 -7.26 -0.26 7.78
CA LEU A 75 -7.95 -0.90 6.66
C LEU A 75 -8.14 0.05 5.47
N CYS A 76 -8.71 1.22 5.72
CA CYS A 76 -9.23 2.07 4.65
C CYS A 76 -8.14 2.95 4.03
N TYR A 77 -7.35 3.63 4.84
CA TYR A 77 -6.45 4.67 4.36
C TYR A 77 -5.03 4.14 4.16
N GLY A 78 -4.33 3.79 5.24
CA GLY A 78 -3.01 3.14 5.19
C GLY A 78 -3.03 1.80 4.48
N GLY A 79 -4.18 1.12 4.42
CA GLY A 79 -4.37 -0.12 3.68
C GLY A 79 -4.80 0.10 2.23
N LEU A 80 -6.10 0.23 2.01
CA LEU A 80 -6.70 0.25 0.66
C LEU A 80 -6.27 1.45 -0.18
N VAL A 81 -6.36 2.68 0.36
CA VAL A 81 -6.00 3.88 -0.40
C VAL A 81 -4.51 3.90 -0.72
N GLN A 82 -3.65 3.48 0.22
CA GLN A 82 -2.22 3.38 -0.02
C GLN A 82 -1.87 2.32 -1.08
N LEU A 83 -2.56 1.17 -1.06
CA LEU A 83 -2.41 0.13 -2.09
C LEU A 83 -2.81 0.66 -3.47
N ILE A 84 -3.93 1.37 -3.56
CA ILE A 84 -4.37 2.02 -4.81
C ILE A 84 -3.32 3.04 -5.29
N ALA A 85 -2.77 3.87 -4.39
CA ALA A 85 -1.70 4.80 -4.73
C ALA A 85 -0.48 4.08 -5.31
N GLY A 86 -0.09 2.93 -4.74
CA GLY A 86 0.99 2.09 -5.27
C GLY A 86 0.71 1.53 -6.66
N LEU A 87 -0.52 1.06 -6.92
CA LEU A 87 -0.93 0.61 -8.26
C LEU A 87 -0.89 1.74 -9.30
N LEU A 88 -1.26 2.96 -8.90
CA LEU A 88 -1.16 4.14 -9.75
C LEU A 88 0.29 4.55 -10.01
N GLU A 89 1.20 4.42 -9.04
CA GLU A 89 2.63 4.64 -9.25
C GLU A 89 3.24 3.66 -10.27
N PHE A 90 2.84 2.38 -10.22
CA PHE A 90 3.25 1.41 -11.24
C PHE A 90 2.78 1.84 -12.63
N ARG A 91 1.54 2.35 -12.76
CA ARG A 91 1.01 2.87 -14.02
C ARG A 91 1.80 4.09 -14.53
N ASN A 92 2.33 4.90 -13.63
CA ASN A 92 3.11 6.09 -13.95
C ASN A 92 4.61 5.80 -14.21
N GLY A 93 5.05 4.53 -14.10
CA GLY A 93 6.44 4.13 -14.33
C GLY A 93 7.35 4.23 -13.10
N ASN A 94 6.82 4.59 -11.93
CA ASN A 94 7.57 4.70 -10.68
C ASN A 94 7.56 3.37 -9.90
N SER A 95 8.28 2.37 -10.40
CA SER A 95 8.22 1.00 -9.82
C SER A 95 8.66 0.92 -8.36
N LEU A 96 9.62 1.74 -7.93
CA LEU A 96 10.13 1.71 -6.55
C LEU A 96 9.07 2.22 -5.55
N LEU A 97 8.46 3.38 -5.81
CA LEU A 97 7.40 3.90 -4.97
C LEU A 97 6.13 3.04 -5.07
N GLY A 98 5.82 2.51 -6.25
CA GLY A 98 4.72 1.56 -6.44
C GLY A 98 4.88 0.31 -5.57
N LEU A 99 6.09 -0.24 -5.49
CA LEU A 99 6.42 -1.37 -4.63
C LEU A 99 6.27 -1.01 -3.15
N ILE A 100 6.82 0.12 -2.74
CA ILE A 100 6.78 0.61 -1.37
C ILE A 100 5.34 0.83 -0.90
N PHE A 101 4.55 1.60 -1.65
CA PHE A 101 3.17 1.91 -1.26
C PHE A 101 2.28 0.67 -1.30
N SER A 102 2.41 -0.19 -2.30
CA SER A 102 1.64 -1.43 -2.37
C SER A 102 1.98 -2.36 -1.20
N SER A 103 3.25 -2.49 -0.86
CA SER A 103 3.69 -3.39 0.23
C SER A 103 3.24 -2.87 1.60
N TYR A 104 3.37 -1.57 1.87
CA TYR A 104 2.88 -1.01 3.13
C TYR A 104 1.35 -0.94 3.19
N GLY A 105 0.66 -0.79 2.05
CA GLY A 105 -0.78 -1.01 1.95
C GLY A 105 -1.17 -2.43 2.38
N GLY A 106 -0.44 -3.43 1.85
CA GLY A 106 -0.59 -4.82 2.27
C GLY A 106 -0.28 -5.05 3.74
N PHE A 107 0.76 -4.41 4.28
CA PHE A 107 1.09 -4.46 5.72
C PHE A 107 -0.09 -4.01 6.57
N TRP A 108 -0.65 -2.82 6.29
CA TRP A 108 -1.73 -2.25 7.09
C TRP A 108 -3.01 -3.08 7.00
N LEU A 109 -3.36 -3.57 5.79
CA LEU A 109 -4.48 -4.51 5.62
C LEU A 109 -4.26 -5.80 6.42
N SER A 110 -3.06 -6.38 6.36
CA SER A 110 -2.72 -7.60 7.11
C SER A 110 -2.78 -7.34 8.62
N PHE A 111 -2.18 -6.25 9.08
CA PHE A 111 -2.14 -5.89 10.49
C PHE A 111 -3.54 -5.64 11.05
N ALA A 112 -4.39 -4.91 10.34
CA ALA A 112 -5.76 -4.68 10.76
C ALA A 112 -6.57 -5.98 10.74
N SER A 113 -6.35 -6.83 9.74
CA SER A 113 -7.00 -8.14 9.64
C SER A 113 -6.70 -9.03 10.85
N LEU A 114 -5.45 -9.04 11.33
CA LEU A 114 -5.05 -9.80 12.52
C LEU A 114 -5.70 -9.27 13.81
N ASN A 115 -6.00 -7.98 13.91
CA ASN A 115 -6.50 -7.34 15.14
C ASN A 115 -8.02 -7.17 15.18
N ILE A 116 -8.71 -7.29 14.03
CA ILE A 116 -10.17 -7.24 13.98
C ILE A 116 -10.74 -8.63 14.27
N SER A 117 -11.45 -8.75 15.39
CA SER A 117 -12.04 -10.01 15.86
C SER A 117 -12.96 -10.70 14.85
N ALA A 118 -13.64 -9.93 13.99
CA ALA A 118 -14.54 -10.46 12.96
C ALA A 118 -13.83 -11.37 11.93
N PHE A 119 -12.54 -11.17 11.66
CA PHE A 119 -11.79 -12.03 10.74
C PHE A 119 -11.24 -13.30 11.41
N ASN A 120 -11.08 -13.29 12.73
CA ASN A 120 -10.69 -14.44 13.54
C ASN A 120 -9.39 -15.17 13.12
N PHE A 121 -8.42 -14.47 12.52
CA PHE A 121 -7.12 -15.07 12.16
C PHE A 121 -6.32 -15.59 13.36
N LEU A 122 -6.54 -15.02 14.54
CA LEU A 122 -5.84 -15.38 15.78
C LEU A 122 -6.60 -16.43 16.62
N GLY A 123 -7.79 -16.86 16.20
CA GLY A 123 -8.66 -17.75 17.00
C GLY A 123 -8.10 -19.14 17.29
N GLY A 124 -7.05 -19.56 16.56
CA GLY A 124 -6.34 -20.83 16.79
C GLY A 124 -5.31 -20.78 17.92
N TYR A 125 -4.98 -19.59 18.44
CA TYR A 125 -4.03 -19.44 19.55
C TYR A 125 -4.77 -19.46 20.89
N SER A 126 -4.63 -20.55 21.63
CA SER A 126 -5.13 -20.68 23.02
C SER A 126 -4.09 -20.21 24.05
N ASP A 127 -2.82 -20.20 23.69
CA ASP A 127 -1.70 -19.80 24.52
C ASP A 127 -1.17 -18.41 24.10
N SER A 128 -1.02 -17.51 25.07
CA SER A 128 -0.53 -16.15 24.86
C SER A 128 0.94 -16.13 24.45
N ILE A 129 1.74 -17.11 24.90
CA ILE A 129 3.16 -17.23 24.53
C ILE A 129 3.28 -17.58 23.05
N ALA A 130 2.57 -18.62 22.59
CA ALA A 130 2.53 -19.00 21.18
C ALA A 130 2.07 -17.84 20.28
N LEU A 131 1.03 -17.10 20.70
CA LEU A 131 0.52 -15.93 19.97
C LEU A 131 1.58 -14.83 19.85
N ASN A 132 2.21 -14.46 20.97
CA ASN A 132 3.20 -13.38 20.99
C ASN A 132 4.45 -13.75 20.18
N ASN A 133 4.89 -15.01 20.20
CA ASN A 133 5.96 -15.50 19.33
C ASN A 133 5.60 -15.36 17.85
N ALA A 134 4.40 -15.77 17.45
CA ALA A 134 3.95 -15.65 16.05
C ALA A 134 3.88 -14.18 15.58
N LEU A 135 3.34 -13.28 16.42
CA LEU A 135 3.32 -11.85 16.13
C LEU A 135 4.73 -11.23 16.12
N GLY A 136 5.65 -11.71 16.97
CA GLY A 136 7.05 -11.32 16.95
C GLY A 136 7.72 -11.67 15.62
N VAL A 137 7.51 -12.89 15.12
CA VAL A 137 8.00 -13.31 13.79
C VAL A 137 7.38 -12.47 12.66
N PHE A 138 6.10 -12.12 12.75
CA PHE A 138 5.45 -11.23 11.79
C PHE A 138 6.16 -9.86 11.72
N PHE A 139 6.40 -9.19 12.85
CA PHE A 139 7.11 -7.91 12.85
C PHE A 139 8.59 -8.04 12.47
N LEU A 140 9.24 -9.16 12.80
CA LEU A 140 10.62 -9.43 12.39
C LEU A 140 10.73 -9.52 10.86
N ALA A 141 9.80 -10.22 10.21
CA ALA A 141 9.76 -10.30 8.75
C ALA A 141 9.61 -8.91 8.10
N TRP A 142 8.72 -8.08 8.65
CA TRP A 142 8.56 -6.68 8.19
C TRP A 142 9.78 -5.81 8.49
N THR A 143 10.50 -6.06 9.59
CA THR A 143 11.78 -5.39 9.88
C THR A 143 12.80 -5.68 8.79
N ILE A 144 12.99 -6.95 8.44
CA ILE A 144 13.93 -7.37 7.38
C ILE A 144 13.55 -6.75 6.05
N TYR A 145 12.27 -6.81 5.67
CA TYR A 145 11.76 -6.18 4.47
C TYR A 145 12.06 -4.67 4.44
N THR A 146 11.85 -3.98 5.56
CA THR A 146 12.07 -2.52 5.68
C THR A 146 13.55 -2.17 5.55
N VAL A 147 14.45 -2.99 6.08
CA VAL A 147 15.91 -2.83 5.89
C VAL A 147 16.30 -2.96 4.41
N LEU A 148 15.73 -3.94 3.69
CA LEU A 148 15.96 -4.08 2.25
C LEU A 148 15.44 -2.87 1.46
N MET A 149 14.27 -2.34 1.83
CA MET A 149 13.73 -1.14 1.20
C MET A 149 14.54 0.12 1.53
N LEU A 150 15.09 0.24 2.75
CA LEU A 150 16.00 1.34 3.09
C LEU A 150 17.17 1.41 2.10
N LEU A 151 17.78 0.26 1.78
CA LEU A 151 18.85 0.18 0.78
C LEU A 151 18.40 0.62 -0.62
N ALA A 152 17.16 0.29 -1.00
CA ALA A 152 16.59 0.68 -2.28
C ALA A 152 16.31 2.19 -2.39
N VAL A 153 15.97 2.86 -1.28
CA VAL A 153 15.61 4.30 -1.27
C VAL A 153 16.78 5.24 -1.00
N LEU A 154 18.01 4.74 -0.79
CA LEU A 154 19.20 5.56 -0.48
C LEU A 154 19.49 6.66 -1.51
N ARG A 155 18.98 6.55 -2.73
CA ARG A 155 19.18 7.52 -3.82
C ARG A 155 17.99 8.45 -4.07
N ILE A 156 16.91 8.38 -3.28
CA ILE A 156 15.70 9.20 -3.51
C ILE A 156 15.86 10.58 -2.85
N ASN A 157 15.67 10.67 -1.54
CA ASN A 157 15.81 11.91 -0.77
C ASN A 157 15.98 11.59 0.73
N PHE A 158 16.55 12.54 1.49
CA PHE A 158 16.83 12.36 2.92
C PHE A 158 15.60 12.13 3.79
N VAL A 159 14.44 12.68 3.40
CA VAL A 159 13.18 12.53 4.16
C VAL A 159 12.68 11.08 4.07
N THR A 160 12.70 10.48 2.88
CA THR A 160 12.35 9.08 2.66
C THR A 160 13.33 8.16 3.37
N ILE A 161 14.64 8.44 3.32
CA ILE A 161 15.63 7.67 4.08
C ILE A 161 15.32 7.72 5.59
N GLY A 162 15.08 8.93 6.12
CA GLY A 162 14.70 9.12 7.52
C GLY A 162 13.44 8.33 7.90
N LEU A 163 12.40 8.37 7.06
CA LEU A 163 11.16 7.61 7.25
C LEU A 163 11.44 6.11 7.44
N PHE A 164 12.23 5.50 6.56
CA PHE A 164 12.56 4.08 6.66
C PHE A 164 13.43 3.76 7.88
N VAL A 165 14.36 4.64 8.26
CA VAL A 165 15.16 4.47 9.50
C VAL A 165 14.26 4.44 10.73
N PHE A 166 13.35 5.41 10.87
CA PHE A 166 12.40 5.41 11.99
C PHE A 166 11.47 4.21 11.97
N LEU A 167 11.06 3.75 10.78
CA LEU A 167 10.22 2.58 10.63
C LEU A 167 10.93 1.28 11.02
N ILE A 168 12.23 1.14 10.70
CA ILE A 168 13.06 0.02 11.17
C ILE A 168 13.11 0.02 12.70
N ILE A 169 13.39 1.16 13.32
CA ILE A 169 13.42 1.27 14.78
C ILE A 169 12.07 0.86 15.37
N CYS A 170 10.96 1.35 14.81
CA CYS A 170 9.62 0.99 15.24
C CYS A 170 9.38 -0.54 15.15
N PHE A 171 9.69 -1.18 14.02
CA PHE A 171 9.49 -2.62 13.89
C PHE A 171 10.41 -3.45 14.78
N ILE A 172 11.66 -3.00 15.03
CA ILE A 172 12.55 -3.65 16.01
C ILE A 172 11.93 -3.58 17.40
N LEU A 173 11.42 -2.42 17.82
CA LEU A 173 10.79 -2.25 19.13
C LEU A 173 9.53 -3.11 19.26
N LEU A 174 8.70 -3.18 18.21
CA LEU A 174 7.52 -4.07 18.19
C LEU A 174 7.91 -5.54 18.29
N THR A 175 8.92 -5.95 17.52
CA THR A 175 9.46 -7.32 17.54
C THR A 175 9.97 -7.69 18.94
N ALA A 176 10.80 -6.84 19.53
CA ALA A 176 11.34 -7.05 20.87
C ALA A 176 10.22 -7.08 21.92
N SER A 177 9.25 -6.17 21.84
CA SER A 177 8.10 -6.14 22.75
C SER A 177 7.30 -7.45 22.70
N LYS A 178 7.09 -8.02 21.51
CA LYS A 178 6.35 -9.28 21.36
C LYS A 178 7.14 -10.49 21.86
N PHE A 179 8.43 -10.58 21.58
CA PHE A 179 9.24 -11.67 22.14
C PHE A 179 9.41 -11.56 23.66
N LEU A 180 9.50 -10.36 24.22
CA LEU A 180 9.54 -10.16 25.67
C LEU A 180 8.24 -10.62 26.35
N GLN A 181 7.09 -10.33 25.73
CA GLN A 181 5.79 -10.83 26.18
C GLN A 181 5.61 -12.34 25.96
N ALA A 182 6.50 -13.00 25.23
CA ALA A 182 6.49 -14.45 25.06
C ALA A 182 7.47 -15.18 26.00
N ASP A 183 8.30 -14.45 26.76
CA ASP A 183 9.24 -15.05 27.71
C ASP A 183 8.49 -15.50 28.97
N PRO A 184 8.47 -16.82 29.29
CA PRO A 184 7.81 -17.34 30.47
C PRO A 184 8.40 -16.83 31.79
N ASN A 185 9.65 -16.35 31.78
CA ASN A 185 10.34 -15.90 33.01
C ASN A 185 9.96 -14.47 33.43
N LEU A 186 9.24 -13.74 32.57
CA LEU A 186 8.89 -12.32 32.77
C LEU A 186 7.39 -12.09 32.95
N GLN A 187 6.57 -13.15 32.94
CA GLN A 187 5.13 -13.13 33.21
C GLN A 187 4.80 -13.65 34.61
#